data_AF-A0A2R7SP49-F1
#
_entry.id   AF-A0A2R7SP49-F1
#
_cell.length_a   1.000
_cell.length_b   1.000
_cell.length_c   1.000
_cell.angle_alpha   90.00
_cell.angle_beta   90.00
_cell.angle_gamma   90.00
#
_symmetry.space_group_name_H-M   'P 1'
#
loop_
_entity.id
_entity.type
_entity.pdbx_description
1 polymer ?
#
loop_
_entity_poly.entity_id
_entity_poly.type
_entity_poly.pdbx_seq_one_letter_code
_entity_poly.pdbx_strand_id
1 'polypeptide(L)'
;MRASSGISIFLLFAAAVVTGHATAAPSPYSAMQAFLDWHAGQALQNYSNPTDTPRLQSLFADELLCLLRASDRYRELHTKAAPDEKPPYADGDIFLSSAWEPPAIAEIERVTMYGRRATAQVRFTDANGTSWRDRFQLRLDGSAWRVADVDRLAPFHRSDGTLRRETPGSVVESLYREKGGDRPAFRWARDAIKRCEAMH
;
A
#
# COMPACT_ATOMS: atom_id res chain seq x y z
N MET A 1 67.28 -29.36 48.01
CA MET A 1 65.94 -28.84 48.35
C MET A 1 65.34 -28.25 47.07
N ARG A 2 64.24 -28.80 46.56
CA ARG A 2 63.64 -28.45 45.25
C ARG A 2 62.75 -27.20 45.42
N ALA A 3 62.96 -26.20 44.57
CA ALA A 3 62.12 -25.00 44.48
C ALA A 3 60.88 -25.30 43.61
N SER A 4 59.73 -24.76 44.04
CA SER A 4 58.41 -24.97 43.43
C SER A 4 58.13 -23.92 42.36
N SER A 5 57.66 -24.36 41.19
CA SER A 5 57.17 -23.48 40.11
C SER A 5 55.67 -23.24 40.27
N GLY A 6 55.27 -21.97 40.45
CA GLY A 6 53.87 -21.53 40.45
C GLY A 6 53.42 -21.09 39.05
N ILE A 7 52.34 -21.69 38.55
CA ILE A 7 51.68 -21.31 37.29
C ILE A 7 50.58 -20.28 37.63
N SER A 8 50.73 -19.05 37.15
CA SER A 8 49.70 -18.01 37.22
C SER A 8 48.78 -18.12 36.01
N ILE A 9 47.49 -18.40 36.23
CA ILE A 9 46.45 -18.42 35.22
C ILE A 9 45.83 -17.01 35.15
N PHE A 10 46.06 -16.32 34.02
CA PHE A 10 45.36 -15.07 33.69
C PHE A 10 43.97 -15.40 33.12
N LEU A 11 42.92 -15.01 33.85
CA LEU A 11 41.53 -15.03 33.39
C LEU A 11 41.26 -13.78 32.53
N LEU A 12 41.18 -13.96 31.22
CA LEU A 12 40.69 -12.96 30.27
C LEU A 12 39.16 -12.94 30.32
N PHE A 13 38.59 -11.88 30.91
CA PHE A 13 37.16 -11.55 30.76
C PHE A 13 36.94 -10.86 29.41
N ALA A 14 36.33 -11.56 28.46
CA ALA A 14 35.81 -10.96 27.23
C ALA A 14 34.45 -10.30 27.51
N ALA A 15 34.40 -8.98 27.48
CA ALA A 15 33.16 -8.22 27.55
C ALA A 15 32.44 -8.26 26.19
N ALA A 16 31.33 -9.01 26.11
CA ALA A 16 30.46 -9.02 24.94
C ALA A 16 29.63 -7.73 24.91
N VAL A 17 29.93 -6.83 23.98
CA VAL A 17 29.11 -5.66 23.68
C VAL A 17 27.90 -6.13 22.87
N VAL A 18 26.74 -6.22 23.51
CA VAL A 18 25.46 -6.48 22.83
C VAL A 18 25.00 -5.19 22.15
N THR A 19 25.20 -5.08 20.84
CA THR A 19 24.60 -4.03 20.02
C THR A 19 23.12 -4.35 19.78
N GLY A 20 22.28 -3.98 20.76
CA GLY A 20 20.83 -3.99 20.60
C GLY A 20 20.43 -2.99 19.51
N HIS A 21 20.05 -3.49 18.33
CA HIS A 21 19.40 -2.69 17.31
C HIS A 21 18.01 -2.35 17.85
N ALA A 22 17.84 -1.12 18.35
CA ALA A 22 16.53 -0.60 18.72
C ALA A 22 15.66 -0.57 17.46
N THR A 23 14.82 -1.59 17.28
CA THR A 23 13.77 -1.57 16.27
C THR A 23 12.82 -0.44 16.63
N ALA A 24 12.82 0.62 15.82
CA ALA A 24 11.88 1.71 15.99
C ALA A 24 10.45 1.15 16.07
N ALA A 25 9.67 1.64 17.04
CA ALA A 25 8.30 1.19 17.20
C ALA A 25 7.49 1.44 15.90
N PRO A 26 6.55 0.55 15.54
CA PRO A 26 5.69 0.76 14.38
C PRO A 26 4.99 2.12 14.45
N SER A 27 5.17 2.95 13.42
CA SER A 27 4.58 4.28 13.32
C SER A 27 3.82 4.44 12.00
N PRO A 28 2.91 5.41 11.88
CA PRO A 28 2.29 5.71 10.59
C PRO A 28 3.31 6.09 9.52
N TYR A 29 4.39 6.78 9.91
CA TYR A 29 5.47 7.14 8.99
C TYR A 29 6.17 5.90 8.43
N SER A 30 6.57 4.96 9.30
CA SER A 30 7.23 3.72 8.85
C SER A 30 6.29 2.84 8.02
N ALA A 31 4.99 2.83 8.30
CA ALA A 31 4.02 2.12 7.47
C ALA A 31 3.85 2.78 6.08
N MET A 32 3.83 4.10 6.03
CA MET A 32 3.83 4.84 4.77
C MET A 32 5.09 4.57 3.95
N GLN A 33 6.27 4.59 4.59
CA GLN A 33 7.52 4.25 3.92
C GLN A 33 7.48 2.83 3.35
N ALA A 34 7.00 1.85 4.13
CA ALA A 34 6.87 0.47 3.67
C ALA A 34 5.93 0.34 2.45
N PHE A 35 4.84 1.12 2.40
CA PHE A 35 3.98 1.18 1.22
C PHE A 35 4.72 1.77 0.02
N LEU A 36 5.44 2.89 0.18
CA LEU A 36 6.17 3.53 -0.91
C LEU A 36 7.26 2.61 -1.49
N ASP A 37 8.00 1.93 -0.62
CA ASP A 37 9.04 0.97 -1.01
C ASP A 37 8.45 -0.24 -1.75
N TRP A 38 7.25 -0.69 -1.34
CA TRP A 38 6.53 -1.73 -2.06
C TRP A 38 6.03 -1.24 -3.42
N HIS A 39 5.41 -0.06 -3.46
CA HIS A 39 4.80 0.54 -4.64
C HIS A 39 5.83 0.80 -5.74
N ALA A 40 7.01 1.33 -5.37
CA ALA A 40 8.12 1.54 -6.30
C ALA A 40 8.64 0.26 -6.98
N GLY A 41 8.42 -0.90 -6.34
CA GLY A 41 8.79 -2.21 -6.88
C GLY A 41 7.68 -2.91 -7.68
N GLN A 42 6.47 -2.34 -7.76
CA GLN A 42 5.36 -2.94 -8.51
C GLN A 42 5.34 -2.48 -9.96
N ALA A 43 5.05 -3.40 -10.87
CA ALA A 43 4.51 -3.03 -12.18
C ALA A 43 3.07 -2.55 -11.99
N LEU A 44 2.66 -1.52 -12.74
CA LEU A 44 1.39 -0.76 -12.63
C LEU A 44 0.07 -1.57 -12.69
N GLN A 45 0.09 -2.92 -12.67
CA GLN A 45 -1.06 -3.77 -12.96
C GLN A 45 -1.19 -5.02 -12.06
N ASN A 46 -0.23 -5.29 -11.15
CA ASN A 46 -0.16 -6.56 -10.43
C ASN A 46 -0.28 -6.42 -8.90
N TYR A 47 -1.37 -5.81 -8.44
CA TYR A 47 -1.58 -5.42 -7.04
C TYR A 47 -1.96 -6.55 -6.07
N SER A 48 -1.98 -7.80 -6.54
CA SER A 48 -2.61 -8.93 -5.85
C SER A 48 -2.00 -10.29 -6.14
N ASN A 49 -0.74 -10.30 -6.60
CA ASN A 49 0.01 -11.54 -6.77
C ASN A 49 -0.16 -12.41 -5.51
N PRO A 50 -0.74 -13.63 -5.62
CA PRO A 50 -1.05 -14.47 -4.46
C PRO A 50 0.17 -14.76 -3.60
N THR A 51 1.35 -14.78 -4.22
CA THR A 51 2.66 -15.00 -3.58
C THR A 51 3.05 -13.88 -2.60
N ASP A 52 2.51 -12.67 -2.78
CA ASP A 52 2.79 -11.51 -1.93
C ASP A 52 1.81 -11.34 -0.76
N THR A 53 0.90 -12.30 -0.54
CA THR A 53 -0.17 -12.19 0.46
C THR A 53 0.29 -11.71 1.85
N PRO A 54 1.36 -12.28 2.47
CA PRO A 54 1.82 -11.80 3.78
C PRO A 54 2.31 -10.35 3.75
N ARG A 55 2.96 -9.95 2.66
CA ARG A 55 3.44 -8.57 2.46
C ARG A 55 2.27 -7.60 2.27
N LEU A 56 1.26 -7.97 1.49
CA LEU A 56 0.06 -7.15 1.33
C LEU A 56 -0.71 -7.00 2.65
N GLN A 57 -0.76 -8.05 3.48
CA GLN A 57 -1.37 -8.01 4.81
C GLN A 57 -0.62 -7.09 5.79
N SER A 58 0.69 -6.90 5.64
CA SER A 58 1.43 -5.94 6.46
C SER A 58 1.27 -4.49 5.98
N LEU A 59 0.88 -4.29 4.72
CA LEU A 59 0.76 -2.96 4.12
C LEU A 59 -0.66 -2.40 4.19
N PHE A 60 -1.67 -3.24 4.00
CA PHE A 60 -3.05 -2.80 3.81
C PHE A 60 -3.97 -3.22 4.95
N ALA A 61 -4.87 -2.31 5.31
CA ALA A 61 -5.99 -2.62 6.19
C ALA A 61 -6.87 -3.71 5.55
N ASP A 62 -7.52 -4.52 6.39
CA ASP A 62 -8.23 -5.72 5.93
C ASP A 62 -9.33 -5.41 4.90
N GLU A 63 -10.03 -4.29 5.05
CA GLU A 63 -11.05 -3.83 4.10
C GLU A 63 -10.46 -3.54 2.71
N LEU A 64 -9.43 -2.69 2.63
CA LEU A 64 -8.78 -2.36 1.36
C LEU A 64 -8.20 -3.61 0.70
N LEU A 65 -7.55 -4.48 1.48
CA LEU A 65 -7.03 -5.75 0.96
C LEU A 65 -8.14 -6.67 0.44
N CYS A 66 -9.29 -6.73 1.11
CA CYS A 66 -10.47 -7.46 0.66
C CYS A 66 -10.98 -6.92 -0.67
N LEU A 67 -11.07 -5.59 -0.81
CA LEU A 67 -11.54 -4.91 -2.02
C LEU A 67 -10.60 -5.16 -3.19
N LEU A 68 -9.28 -5.04 -3.00
CA LEU A 68 -8.29 -5.35 -4.03
C LEU A 68 -8.48 -6.78 -4.57
N ARG A 69 -8.53 -7.76 -3.66
CA ARG A 69 -8.76 -9.18 -4.03
C ARG A 69 -10.09 -9.40 -4.74
N ALA A 70 -11.16 -8.71 -4.34
CA ALA A 70 -12.46 -8.79 -4.99
C ALA A 70 -12.39 -8.23 -6.42
N SER A 71 -11.70 -7.09 -6.61
CA SER A 71 -11.48 -6.47 -7.92
C SER A 71 -10.63 -7.34 -8.84
N ASP A 72 -9.61 -8.02 -8.34
CA ASP A 72 -8.82 -8.95 -9.16
C ASP A 72 -9.62 -10.14 -9.63
N ARG A 73 -10.40 -10.74 -8.73
CA ARG A 73 -11.31 -11.82 -9.11
C ARG A 73 -12.35 -11.35 -10.12
N TYR A 74 -12.81 -10.10 -9.99
CA TYR A 74 -13.75 -9.50 -10.95
C TYR A 74 -13.08 -9.34 -12.32
N ARG A 75 -11.85 -8.81 -12.36
CA ARG A 75 -11.03 -8.70 -13.57
C ARG A 75 -10.82 -10.05 -14.25
N GLU A 76 -10.40 -11.08 -13.52
CA GLU A 76 -10.20 -12.43 -14.07
C GLU A 76 -11.47 -13.02 -14.70
N LEU A 77 -12.61 -12.86 -14.04
CA LEU A 77 -13.89 -13.37 -14.55
C LEU A 77 -14.42 -12.53 -15.71
N HIS A 78 -14.17 -11.22 -15.70
CA HIS A 78 -14.47 -10.35 -16.83
C HIS A 78 -13.66 -10.75 -18.07
N THR A 79 -12.34 -10.92 -17.94
CA THR A 79 -11.46 -11.36 -19.03
C THR A 79 -11.93 -12.68 -19.64
N LYS A 80 -12.40 -13.63 -18.81
CA LYS A 80 -12.95 -14.91 -19.29
C LYS A 80 -14.30 -14.77 -20.00
N ALA A 81 -15.18 -13.91 -19.47
CA ALA A 81 -16.55 -13.76 -19.97
C ALA A 81 -16.64 -12.85 -21.21
N ALA A 82 -15.70 -11.92 -21.37
CA ALA A 82 -15.65 -10.96 -22.46
C ALA A 82 -14.17 -10.70 -22.86
N PRO A 83 -13.53 -11.66 -23.56
CA PRO A 83 -12.10 -11.59 -23.88
C PRO A 83 -11.73 -10.43 -24.82
N ASP A 84 -12.68 -9.97 -25.62
CA ASP A 84 -12.49 -8.84 -26.55
C ASP A 84 -12.77 -7.48 -25.88
N GLU A 85 -13.28 -7.48 -24.65
CA GLU A 85 -13.49 -6.26 -23.87
C GLU A 85 -12.28 -6.03 -22.95
N LYS A 86 -11.83 -4.78 -22.85
CA LYS A 86 -10.80 -4.38 -21.89
C LYS A 86 -11.26 -4.71 -20.46
N PRO A 87 -10.50 -5.49 -19.67
CA PRO A 87 -10.88 -5.81 -18.31
C PRO A 87 -10.87 -4.57 -17.39
N PRO A 88 -11.74 -4.55 -16.37
CA PRO A 88 -11.71 -3.50 -15.34
C PRO A 88 -10.36 -3.52 -14.62
N TYR A 89 -9.81 -2.34 -14.32
CA TYR A 89 -8.48 -2.16 -13.70
C TYR A 89 -7.33 -2.90 -14.42
N ALA A 90 -7.48 -3.14 -15.73
CA ALA A 90 -6.39 -3.70 -16.53
C ALA A 90 -5.23 -2.72 -16.67
N ASP A 91 -5.52 -1.42 -16.60
CA ASP A 91 -4.53 -0.40 -16.90
C ASP A 91 -4.43 0.65 -15.79
N GLY A 92 -3.21 1.17 -15.66
CA GLY A 92 -2.88 2.32 -14.86
C GLY A 92 -2.84 2.07 -13.36
N ASP A 93 -2.21 3.00 -12.65
CA ASP A 93 -2.11 2.97 -11.21
C ASP A 93 -3.45 3.26 -10.54
N ILE A 94 -3.88 2.35 -9.66
CA ILE A 94 -5.13 2.47 -8.93
C ILE A 94 -5.00 3.32 -7.66
N PHE A 95 -3.79 3.42 -7.10
CA PHE A 95 -3.55 4.10 -5.82
C PHE A 95 -3.28 5.58 -6.03
N LEU A 96 -2.43 5.90 -7.00
CA LEU A 96 -1.96 7.25 -7.19
C LEU A 96 -2.90 8.04 -8.09
N SER A 97 -2.86 9.35 -7.94
CA SER A 97 -3.51 10.24 -8.89
C SER A 97 -2.97 9.95 -10.30
N SER A 98 -1.65 9.93 -10.50
CA SER A 98 -1.05 9.67 -11.81
C SER A 98 -1.14 8.18 -12.17
N ALA A 99 -2.16 7.83 -12.94
CA ALA A 99 -2.38 6.44 -13.35
C ALA A 99 -1.33 5.95 -14.38
N TRP A 100 -0.75 6.83 -15.19
CA TRP A 100 0.05 6.43 -16.36
C TRP A 100 1.53 6.76 -16.22
N GLU A 101 1.85 7.86 -15.53
CA GLU A 101 3.23 8.28 -15.30
C GLU A 101 3.65 7.85 -13.90
N PRO A 102 4.54 6.85 -13.76
CA PRO A 102 5.00 6.40 -12.45
C PRO A 102 5.84 7.49 -11.78
N PRO A 103 5.77 7.61 -10.44
CA PRO A 103 6.64 8.53 -9.71
C PRO A 103 8.09 8.06 -9.79
N ALA A 104 9.00 8.99 -10.08
CA ALA A 104 10.44 8.80 -9.91
C ALA A 104 10.88 9.11 -8.47
N ILE A 105 10.16 10.02 -7.80
CA ILE A 105 10.43 10.44 -6.42
C ILE A 105 9.12 10.45 -5.64
N ALA A 106 9.17 9.99 -4.39
CA ALA A 106 8.09 10.11 -3.41
C ALA A 106 8.62 10.68 -2.09
N GLU A 107 7.98 11.72 -1.57
CA GLU A 107 8.38 12.40 -0.33
C GLU A 107 7.20 12.54 0.62
N ILE A 108 7.34 12.00 1.83
CA ILE A 108 6.34 12.15 2.90
C ILE A 108 6.48 13.57 3.48
N GLU A 109 5.67 14.51 3.00
CA GLU A 109 5.70 15.91 3.43
C GLU A 109 5.16 16.09 4.86
N ARG A 110 4.16 15.28 5.25
CA ARG A 110 3.48 15.41 6.54
C ARG A 110 2.84 14.10 6.96
N VAL A 111 2.95 13.77 8.24
CA VAL A 111 2.15 12.73 8.90
C VAL A 111 1.41 13.36 10.07
N THR A 112 0.11 13.11 10.18
CA THR A 112 -0.73 13.59 11.29
C THR A 112 -1.49 12.42 11.89
N MET A 113 -1.38 12.24 13.20
CA MET A 113 -1.96 11.10 13.91
C MET A 113 -3.12 11.54 14.80
N TYR A 114 -4.19 10.77 14.78
CA TYR A 114 -5.42 10.95 15.55
C TYR A 114 -5.81 9.61 16.21
N GLY A 115 -5.16 9.30 17.34
CA GLY A 115 -5.37 8.05 18.05
C GLY A 115 -4.98 6.83 17.19
N ARG A 116 -5.97 6.03 16.80
CA ARG A 116 -5.80 4.82 15.97
C ARG A 116 -5.88 5.08 14.46
N ARG A 117 -5.92 6.34 14.05
CA ARG A 117 -5.92 6.76 12.65
C ARG A 117 -4.79 7.75 12.40
N ALA A 118 -4.33 7.83 11.16
CA ALA A 118 -3.37 8.85 10.74
C ALA A 118 -3.57 9.20 9.27
N THR A 119 -3.12 10.37 8.87
CA THR A 119 -3.04 10.81 7.49
C THR A 119 -1.59 11.09 7.12
N ALA A 120 -1.13 10.58 5.98
CA ALA A 120 0.16 10.95 5.39
C ALA A 120 -0.08 11.70 4.09
N GLN A 121 0.48 12.91 3.95
CA GLN A 121 0.51 13.63 2.70
C GLN A 121 1.84 13.35 2.01
N VAL A 122 1.77 12.86 0.77
CA VAL A 122 2.95 12.48 -0.02
C VAL A 122 2.98 13.32 -1.29
N ARG A 123 4.14 13.93 -1.56
CA ARG A 123 4.45 14.56 -2.84
C ARG A 123 5.13 13.54 -3.73
N PHE A 124 4.64 13.41 -4.94
CA PHE A 124 5.22 12.60 -5.99
C PHE A 124 5.77 13.49 -7.10
N THR A 125 6.84 13.05 -7.74
CA THR A 125 7.42 13.71 -8.91
C THR A 125 7.78 12.64 -9.95
N ASP A 126 7.32 12.79 -11.19
CA ASP A 126 7.68 11.90 -12.31
C ASP A 126 9.07 12.22 -12.88
N ALA A 127 9.52 11.43 -13.85
CA ALA A 127 10.81 11.63 -14.50
C ALA A 127 10.90 12.94 -15.31
N ASN A 128 9.76 13.54 -15.67
CA ASN A 128 9.67 14.79 -16.42
C ASN A 128 9.61 16.03 -15.50
N GLY A 129 9.60 15.83 -14.17
CA GLY A 129 9.50 16.89 -13.18
C GLY A 129 8.07 17.30 -12.83
N THR A 130 7.05 16.66 -13.41
CA THR A 130 5.65 16.88 -13.03
C THR A 130 5.45 16.40 -11.61
N SER A 131 4.88 17.24 -10.76
CA SER A 131 4.65 16.89 -9.36
C SER A 131 3.17 16.95 -8.99
N TRP A 132 2.74 15.99 -8.17
CA TRP A 132 1.39 15.96 -7.60
C TRP A 132 1.43 15.54 -6.13
N ARG A 133 0.28 15.60 -5.47
CA ARG A 133 0.14 15.17 -4.08
C ARG A 133 -1.06 14.24 -3.96
N ASP A 134 -0.90 13.22 -3.14
CA ASP A 134 -1.98 12.36 -2.68
C ASP A 134 -1.95 12.30 -1.15
N ARG A 135 -3.07 11.88 -0.55
CA ARG A 135 -3.16 11.68 0.90
C ARG A 135 -3.54 10.25 1.20
N PHE A 136 -2.73 9.61 2.04
CA PHE A 136 -2.95 8.25 2.49
C PHE A 136 -3.63 8.28 3.85
N GLN A 137 -4.69 7.49 3.98
CA GLN A 137 -5.36 7.23 5.25
C GLN A 137 -4.75 5.96 5.83
N LEU A 138 -4.27 6.03 7.07
CA LEU A 138 -3.69 4.89 7.79
C LEU A 138 -4.54 4.55 9.02
N ARG A 139 -4.62 3.26 9.33
CA ARG A 139 -5.32 2.73 10.51
C ARG A 139 -4.39 1.83 11.33
N LEU A 140 -4.52 1.89 12.64
CA LEU A 140 -3.83 1.01 13.57
C LEU A 140 -4.69 -0.25 13.81
N ASP A 141 -4.29 -1.34 13.16
CA ASP A 141 -4.93 -2.66 13.23
C ASP A 141 -4.09 -3.59 14.13
N GLY A 142 -4.58 -3.82 15.35
CA GLY A 142 -3.78 -4.45 16.40
C GLY A 142 -2.60 -3.55 16.79
N SER A 143 -1.37 -4.03 16.54
CA SER A 143 -0.13 -3.30 16.78
C SER A 143 0.51 -2.74 15.50
N ALA A 144 -0.14 -2.90 14.34
CA ALA A 144 0.43 -2.53 13.05
C ALA A 144 -0.35 -1.36 12.39
N TRP A 145 0.39 -0.34 11.95
CA TRP A 145 -0.14 0.70 11.09
C TRP A 145 -0.21 0.19 9.66
N ARG A 146 -1.35 0.40 8.99
CA ARG A 146 -1.59 -0.05 7.62
C ARG A 146 -2.31 1.01 6.81
N VAL A 147 -2.10 1.03 5.50
CA VAL A 147 -2.84 1.88 4.56
C VAL A 147 -4.28 1.37 4.47
N ALA A 148 -5.21 2.22 4.87
CA ALA A 148 -6.64 1.96 4.83
C ALA A 148 -7.29 2.52 3.55
N ASP A 149 -6.78 3.64 3.03
CA ASP A 149 -7.31 4.27 1.83
C ASP A 149 -6.29 5.26 1.24
N VAL A 150 -6.54 5.71 0.01
CA VAL A 150 -5.82 6.79 -0.65
C VAL A 150 -6.82 7.80 -1.23
N ASP A 151 -6.74 9.03 -0.75
CA ASP A 151 -7.38 10.18 -1.36
C ASP A 151 -6.47 10.69 -2.48
N ARG A 152 -6.87 10.42 -3.72
CA ARG A 152 -6.21 10.98 -4.91
C ARG A 152 -6.58 12.46 -4.99
N LEU A 153 -5.62 13.39 -4.93
CA LEU A 153 -5.93 14.83 -4.80
C LEU A 153 -5.69 15.64 -6.08
N ALA A 154 -4.98 15.09 -7.07
CA ALA A 154 -4.60 15.84 -8.25
C ALA A 154 -5.75 15.89 -9.28
N PRO A 155 -6.09 17.07 -9.81
CA PRO A 155 -6.95 17.15 -10.98
C PRO A 155 -6.17 16.73 -12.23
N PHE A 156 -6.72 15.84 -13.05
CA PHE A 156 -6.17 15.52 -14.36
C PHE A 156 -6.85 16.36 -15.45
N HIS A 157 -6.03 17.02 -16.25
CA HIS A 157 -6.48 17.69 -17.47
C HIS A 157 -6.64 16.67 -18.60
N ARG A 158 -7.73 16.79 -19.36
CA ARG A 158 -7.85 16.11 -20.65
C ARG A 158 -7.01 16.83 -21.71
N SER A 159 -6.72 16.12 -22.81
CA SER A 159 -6.07 16.67 -24.00
C SER A 159 -6.86 17.81 -24.67
N ASP A 160 -8.16 17.94 -24.38
CA ASP A 160 -9.03 19.03 -24.84
C ASP A 160 -9.01 20.27 -23.92
N GLY A 161 -8.14 20.29 -22.91
CA GLY A 161 -8.02 21.40 -21.95
C GLY A 161 -9.14 21.44 -20.91
N THR A 162 -10.12 20.54 -20.96
CA THR A 162 -11.15 20.44 -19.93
C THR A 162 -10.58 19.76 -18.70
N LEU A 163 -10.79 20.37 -17.53
CA LEU A 163 -10.61 19.67 -16.26
C LEU A 163 -11.64 18.55 -16.25
N ARG A 164 -11.19 17.28 -16.23
CA ARG A 164 -12.12 16.24 -15.84
C ARG A 164 -12.36 16.47 -14.35
N ARG A 165 -13.61 16.69 -13.98
CA ARG A 165 -14.11 16.39 -12.62
C ARG A 165 -14.05 14.86 -12.41
N GLU A 166 -12.90 14.24 -12.65
CA GLU A 166 -12.61 12.95 -12.04
C GLU A 166 -12.24 13.31 -10.63
N THR A 167 -13.23 13.11 -9.77
CA THR A 167 -13.23 13.60 -8.42
C THR A 167 -11.93 13.16 -7.76
N PRO A 168 -11.15 14.08 -7.17
CA PRO A 168 -10.34 13.69 -6.03
C PRO A 168 -11.16 12.75 -5.15
N GLY A 169 -10.65 11.56 -4.90
CA GLY A 169 -11.54 10.47 -4.57
C GLY A 169 -10.80 9.31 -3.93
N SER A 170 -11.42 8.83 -2.87
CA SER A 170 -11.06 7.61 -2.16
C SER A 170 -10.95 6.43 -3.13
N VAL A 171 -9.86 5.68 -3.02
CA VAL A 171 -9.67 4.41 -3.72
C VAL A 171 -10.72 3.41 -3.23
N VAL A 172 -10.92 3.31 -1.92
CA VAL A 172 -11.93 2.45 -1.29
C VAL A 172 -13.33 2.74 -1.86
N GLU A 173 -13.75 4.01 -1.91
CA GLU A 173 -15.04 4.37 -2.51
C GLU A 173 -15.11 4.03 -4.01
N SER A 174 -14.00 4.16 -4.73
CA SER A 174 -13.94 3.82 -6.16
C SER A 174 -14.15 2.32 -6.37
N LEU A 175 -13.51 1.48 -5.56
CA LEU A 175 -13.70 0.03 -5.57
C LEU A 175 -15.13 -0.36 -5.15
N TYR A 176 -15.73 0.36 -4.19
CA TYR A 176 -17.13 0.15 -3.80
C TYR A 176 -18.14 0.54 -4.87
N ARG A 177 -17.87 1.58 -5.68
CA ARG A 177 -18.76 1.99 -6.77
C ARG A 177 -18.77 0.98 -7.90
N GLU A 178 -17.69 0.24 -8.09
CA GLU A 178 -17.53 -0.74 -9.17
C GLU A 178 -18.22 -2.08 -8.86
N LYS A 179 -19.45 -2.00 -8.35
CA LYS A 179 -20.35 -3.14 -8.19
C LYS A 179 -20.61 -3.66 -9.60
N GLY A 180 -20.02 -4.82 -9.91
CA GLY A 180 -20.20 -5.54 -11.18
C GLY A 180 -21.53 -5.19 -11.82
N GLY A 181 -21.47 -4.66 -13.04
CA GLY A 181 -22.62 -4.11 -13.76
C GLY A 181 -23.78 -5.10 -13.83
N ASP A 182 -24.92 -4.70 -14.37
CA ASP A 182 -26.16 -5.49 -14.29
C ASP A 182 -26.12 -6.89 -14.98
N ARG A 183 -24.97 -7.27 -15.55
CA ARG A 183 -24.69 -8.61 -16.08
C ARG A 183 -24.83 -9.68 -14.98
N PRO A 184 -25.72 -10.67 -15.13
CA PRO A 184 -25.92 -11.74 -14.16
C PRO A 184 -24.65 -12.49 -13.75
N ALA A 185 -23.70 -12.65 -14.68
CA ALA A 185 -22.41 -13.31 -14.46
C ALA A 185 -21.53 -12.64 -13.37
N PHE A 186 -21.80 -11.38 -13.03
CA PHE A 186 -20.99 -10.59 -12.08
C PHE A 186 -21.74 -10.22 -10.79
N ARG A 187 -22.95 -10.76 -10.57
CA ARG A 187 -23.71 -10.52 -9.33
C ARG A 187 -22.96 -10.92 -8.06
N TRP A 188 -22.15 -11.98 -8.12
CA TRP A 188 -21.31 -12.42 -7.00
C TRP A 188 -20.29 -11.34 -6.57
N ALA A 189 -19.81 -10.51 -7.50
CA ALA A 189 -18.82 -9.47 -7.21
C ALA A 189 -19.41 -8.41 -6.29
N ARG A 190 -20.70 -8.08 -6.50
CA ARG A 190 -21.45 -7.18 -5.62
C ARG A 190 -21.54 -7.71 -4.19
N ASP A 191 -21.83 -8.99 -4.02
CA ASP A 191 -21.92 -9.61 -2.68
C ASP A 191 -20.54 -9.78 -2.03
N ALA A 192 -19.50 -10.04 -2.82
CA ALA A 192 -18.12 -10.10 -2.34
C ALA A 192 -17.63 -8.74 -1.85
N ILE A 193 -17.83 -7.68 -2.64
CA ILE A 193 -17.48 -6.30 -2.29
C ILE A 193 -18.21 -5.85 -1.01
N LYS A 194 -19.52 -6.14 -0.89
CA LYS A 194 -20.29 -5.81 0.32
C LYS A 194 -19.75 -6.46 1.60
N ARG A 195 -19.15 -7.65 1.51
CA ARG A 195 -18.57 -8.31 2.69
C ARG A 195 -17.30 -7.62 3.20
N CYS A 196 -16.64 -6.82 2.36
CA CYS A 196 -15.47 -6.04 2.78
C CYS A 196 -15.87 -4.88 3.71
N GLU A 197 -17.08 -4.31 3.58
CA GLU A 197 -17.57 -3.21 4.44
C GLU A 197 -17.60 -3.60 5.93
N ALA A 198 -17.79 -4.89 6.23
CA ALA A 198 -17.82 -5.40 7.60
C ALA A 198 -16.42 -5.48 8.27
N MET A 199 -15.36 -5.11 7.55
CA MET A 199 -13.96 -5.12 8.03
C MET A 199 -13.43 -3.72 8.42
N HIS A 200 -14.31 -2.70 8.37
CA HIS A 200 -14.03 -1.28 8.66
C HIS A 200 -14.00 -0.93 10.16
#